data_AF-A0A3A9BEQ1-F1
#
_entry.id   AF-A0A3A9BEQ1-F1
#
_cell.length_a   1.000
_cell.length_b   1.000
_cell.length_c   1.000
_cell.angle_alpha   90.00
_cell.angle_beta   90.00
_cell.angle_gamma   90.00
#
_symmetry.space_group_name_H-M   'P 1'
#
loop_
_entity.id
_entity.type
_entity.pdbx_description
1 polymer ?
#
loop_
_entity_poly.entity_id
_entity_poly.type
_entity_poly.pdbx_seq_one_letter_code
_entity_poly.pdbx_strand_id
1 'polypeptide(L)' 'MTVTEIAFKLEDLQMQSWKLHSLALAVYGAITDSPCAASNFDGALFLLTGITSKLDQEMKVLSDELFKAAKTQQKAV' A
#
# COMPACT_ATOMS: atom_id res chain seq x y z
N MET A 1 -17.99 -6.69 2.24
CA MET A 1 -18.06 -5.93 0.96
C MET A 1 -18.68 -6.80 -0.12
N THR A 2 -19.30 -6.21 -1.14
CA THR A 2 -19.66 -6.90 -2.38
C THR A 2 -18.41 -7.15 -3.24
N VAL A 3 -18.49 -8.06 -4.22
CA VAL A 3 -17.39 -8.33 -5.16
C VAL A 3 -16.99 -7.07 -5.92
N THR A 4 -17.95 -6.22 -6.29
CA THR A 4 -17.70 -4.95 -6.98
C THR A 4 -16.95 -3.96 -6.08
N GLU A 5 -17.35 -3.82 -4.81
CA GLU A 5 -16.65 -2.96 -3.84
C GLU A 5 -15.21 -3.42 -3.60
N ILE A 6 -15.00 -4.74 -3.54
CA ILE A 6 -13.67 -5.34 -3.43
C ILE A 6 -12.80 -4.98 -4.64
N ALA A 7 -13.35 -5.04 -5.86
CA ALA A 7 -12.61 -4.69 -7.08
C ALA A 7 -12.17 -3.21 -7.08
N PHE A 8 -13.08 -2.29 -6.73
CA PHE A 8 -12.73 -0.87 -6.61
C PHE A 8 -11.70 -0.61 -5.52
N LYS A 9 -11.82 -1.30 -4.38
CA LYS A 9 -10.83 -1.14 -3.30
C LYS A 9 -9.46 -1.68 -3.70
N LEU A 10 -9.41 -2.76 -4.49
CA LEU A 10 -8.15 -3.27 -5.04
C LEU A 10 -7.48 -2.24 -5.98
N GLU A 11 -8.24 -1.60 -6.86
CA GLU A 11 -7.72 -0.57 -7.77
C GLU A 11 -7.20 0.66 -7.00
N ASP A 12 -7.94 1.11 -5.97
CA ASP A 12 -7.48 2.18 -5.08
C ASP A 12 -6.16 1.82 -4.38
N LEU A 13 -6.05 0.59 -3.84
CA LEU A 13 -4.81 0.13 -3.20
C LEU A 13 -3.65 0.00 -4.18
N GLN A 14 -3.89 -0.43 -5.42
CA GLN A 14 -2.85 -0.44 -6.46
C GLN A 14 -2.35 0.99 -6.76
N MET A 15 -3.26 1.96 -6.84
CA MET A 15 -2.88 3.36 -7.06
C MET A 15 -2.11 3.93 -5.86
N GLN A 16 -2.49 3.60 -4.62
CA GLN A 16 -1.72 3.96 -3.42
C GLN A 16 -0.32 3.32 -3.41
N SER A 17 -0.22 2.04 -3.78
CA SER A 17 1.05 1.32 -3.91
C SER A 17 1.96 1.97 -4.94
N TRP A 18 1.41 2.40 -6.08
CA TRP A 18 2.18 3.09 -7.10
C TRP A 18 2.74 4.43 -6.57
N LYS A 19 1.91 5.23 -5.89
CA LYS A 19 2.35 6.50 -5.27
C LYS A 19 3.46 6.28 -4.24
N LEU A 20 3.33 5.26 -3.41
CA LEU A 20 4.36 4.88 -2.43
C LEU A 20 5.67 4.52 -3.12
N HIS A 21 5.61 3.70 -4.17
CA HIS A 21 6.78 3.29 -4.93
C HIS A 21 7.50 4.49 -5.58
N SER A 22 6.75 5.41 -6.21
CA SER A 22 7.31 6.64 -6.79
C SER A 22 7.97 7.51 -5.74
N LEU A 23 7.37 7.68 -4.56
CA LEU A 23 7.96 8.44 -3.47
C LEU A 23 9.23 7.76 -2.94
N ALA A 24 9.21 6.42 -2.79
CA ALA A 24 10.36 5.67 -2.31
C ALA A 24 11.56 5.82 -3.25
N LEU A 25 11.33 5.75 -4.58
CA LEU A 25 12.37 6.00 -5.58
C LEU A 25 12.93 7.42 -5.50
N ALA A 26 12.06 8.43 -5.36
CA ALA A 26 12.49 9.83 -5.26
C ALA A 26 13.33 10.08 -4.00
N VAL A 27 12.91 9.55 -2.85
CA VAL A 27 13.64 9.67 -1.59
C VAL A 27 14.95 8.89 -1.64
N TYR A 28 14.94 7.69 -2.20
CA TYR A 28 16.15 6.90 -2.39
C TYR A 28 17.18 7.64 -3.24
N GLY A 29 16.79 8.13 -4.42
CA GLY A 29 17.68 8.92 -5.28
C GLY A 29 18.18 10.19 -4.59
N ALA A 30 17.31 10.88 -3.83
CA ALA A 30 17.72 12.05 -3.06
C ALA A 30 18.74 11.72 -1.96
N ILE A 31 18.69 10.52 -1.36
CA ILE A 31 19.66 10.07 -0.36
C ILE A 31 20.96 9.62 -1.02
N THR A 32 20.90 8.84 -2.11
CA THR A 32 22.09 8.25 -2.73
C THR A 32 22.90 9.24 -3.56
N ASP A 33 22.23 10.20 -4.19
CA ASP A 33 22.85 11.11 -5.16
C ASP A 33 23.23 12.47 -4.52
N SER A 34 22.85 12.67 -3.25
CA SER A 34 23.13 13.89 -2.51
C SER A 34 24.37 13.75 -1.62
N PRO A 35 25.19 14.80 -1.47
CA PRO A 35 26.26 14.84 -0.47
C PRO A 35 25.72 15.02 0.97
N CYS A 36 24.40 15.21 1.14
CA CYS A 36 23.77 15.37 2.45
C CYS A 36 23.74 14.06 3.25
N ALA A 37 23.84 14.16 4.58
CA ALA A 37 23.64 13.00 5.46
C ALA A 37 22.22 12.45 5.33
N ALA A 38 22.06 11.12 5.39
CA ALA A 38 20.77 10.45 5.31
C ALA A 38 19.76 10.94 6.36
N SER A 39 20.24 11.37 7.54
CA SER A 39 19.42 11.95 8.61
C SER A 39 18.63 13.19 8.19
N ASN A 40 19.09 13.91 7.16
CA ASN A 40 18.35 15.07 6.62
C ASN A 40 17.04 14.66 5.94
N PHE A 41 16.83 13.36 5.70
CA PHE A 41 15.66 12.80 5.04
C PHE A 41 14.76 11.98 6.00
N ASP A 42 15.02 12.01 7.31
CA ASP A 42 14.26 11.24 8.31
C ASP A 42 12.76 11.49 8.24
N GLY A 43 12.34 12.74 7.96
CA GLY A 43 10.92 13.07 7.78
C GLY A 43 10.29 12.37 6.56
N ALA A 44 11.04 12.26 5.46
CA ALA A 44 10.59 11.55 4.27
C ALA A 44 10.54 10.03 4.51
N LEU A 45 11.53 9.48 5.20
CA LEU A 45 11.56 8.06 5.61
C LEU A 45 10.42 7.72 6.59
N PHE A 46 10.09 8.62 7.52
CA PHE A 46 8.95 8.48 8.42
C PHE A 46 7.63 8.43 7.64
N LEU A 47 7.42 9.34 6.69
CA LEU A 47 6.23 9.35 5.84
C LEU A 47 6.11 8.07 5.00
N LEU A 48 7.22 7.63 4.39
CA LEU A 48 7.27 6.36 3.66
C LEU A 48 6.84 5.19 4.53
N THR A 49 7.37 5.11 5.75
CA THR A 49 7.06 4.03 6.70
C THR A 49 5.58 4.06 7.09
N GLY A 50 5.04 5.24 7.38
CA GLY A 50 3.63 5.41 7.73
C GLY A 50 2.68 5.03 6.58
N ILE A 51 2.97 5.47 5.35
CA ILE A 51 2.17 5.12 4.17
C ILE A 51 2.26 3.61 3.90
N THR A 52 3.45 3.02 4.02
CA THR A 52 3.67 1.57 3.85
C THR A 52 2.84 0.78 4.85
N SER A 53 2.88 1.15 6.13
CA SER A 53 2.12 0.47 7.18
C SER A 53 0.61 0.55 6.95
N LYS A 54 0.12 1.70 6.48
CA LYS A 54 -1.31 1.87 6.17
C LYS A 54 -1.73 1.00 4.99
N LEU A 55 -0.93 0.98 3.93
CA LEU A 55 -1.18 0.16 2.74
C LEU A 55 -1.24 -1.33 3.09
N ASP A 56 -0.30 -1.80 3.92
CA ASP A 56 -0.26 -3.20 4.39
C ASP A 56 -1.53 -3.57 5.17
N GLN A 57 -1.98 -2.68 6.06
CA GLN A 57 -3.22 -2.88 6.82
C GLN A 57 -4.45 -2.94 5.90
N GLU A 58 -4.57 -2.03 4.93
CA GLU A 58 -5.71 -2.03 4.00
C GLU A 58 -5.69 -3.24 3.04
N MET A 59 -4.51 -3.67 2.58
CA MET A 59 -4.32 -4.91 1.81
C MET A 59 -4.78 -6.14 2.59
N LYS A 60 -4.44 -6.21 3.88
CA LYS A 60 -4.89 -7.31 4.75
C LYS A 60 -6.42 -7.34 4.89
N VAL A 61 -7.04 -6.19 5.12
CA VAL A 61 -8.51 -6.07 5.19
C VAL A 61 -9.14 -6.53 3.88
N LEU A 62 -8.61 -6.11 2.73
CA LEU A 62 -9.12 -6.53 1.43
C LEU A 62 -8.98 -8.04 1.22
N SER A 63 -7.85 -8.62 1.62
CA SER A 63 -7.61 -10.08 1.54
C SER A 63 -8.61 -10.87 2.38
N ASP A 64 -8.87 -10.42 3.62
CA ASP A 64 -9.85 -11.04 4.51
C ASP A 64 -11.27 -10.97 3.93
N GLU A 65 -11.66 -9.82 3.35
CA GLU A 65 -12.96 -9.66 2.71
C GLU A 65 -13.12 -10.52 1.45
N LEU A 66 -12.07 -10.62 0.63
CA LEU A 66 -12.01 -11.54 -0.52
C LEU A 66 -12.21 -12.99 -0.09
N PHE A 67 -11.50 -13.43 0.95
CA PHE A 67 -11.60 -14.81 1.43
C PHE A 67 -13.00 -15.12 1.98
N LYS A 68 -13.61 -14.18 2.71
CA LYS A 68 -15.01 -14.30 3.16
C LYS A 68 -15.98 -14.42 1.99
N ALA A 69 -15.81 -13.60 0.95
CA ALA A 69 -16.65 -13.65 -0.24
C ALA A 69 -16.53 -15.00 -0.96
N ALA A 70 -15.30 -15.50 -1.15
CA ALA A 70 -15.05 -16.80 -1.78
C ALA A 70 -15.66 -17.96 -0.98
N LYS A 71 -15.52 -17.96 0.36
CA LYS A 71 -16.12 -18.97 1.25
C LYS A 71 -17.65 -18.96 1.20
N THR A 72 -18.25 -17.78 1.03
CA THR A 72 -19.71 -17.62 0.92
C THR A 72 -20.20 -18.18 -0.41
N GLN A 73 -19.47 -17.98 -1.51
CA GLN A 73 -19.77 -18.61 -2.80
C GLN A 73 -19.63 -20.13 -2.75
N GLN A 74 -18.61 -20.67 -2.08
CA GLN A 74 -18.42 -22.13 -1.96
C GLN A 74 -19.56 -22.83 -1.20
N LYS A 75 -20.19 -22.17 -0.21
CA LYS A 75 -21.33 -22.71 0.54
C LYS A 75 -22.67 -22.63 -0.21
N ALA A 76 -22.73 -21.85 -1.29
CA ALA A 76 -23.93 -21.65 -2.10
C ALA A 76 -24.02 -22.60 -3.30
N VAL A 77 -23.00 -23.46 -3.50
CA VAL A 77 -22.92 -24.49 -4.55
C VAL A 77 -23.17 -25.86 -3.93
#